data_AF-A0AAD1WQ29-F1
#
_entry.id   AF-A0AAD1WQ29-F1
#
_cell.length_a   1.000
_cell.length_b   1.000
_cell.length_c   1.000
_cell.angle_alpha   90.00
_cell.angle_beta   90.00
_cell.angle_gamma   90.00
#
_symmetry.space_group_name_H-M   'P 1'
#
loop_
_entity.id
_entity.type
_entity.pdbx_description
1 polymer ?
#
loop_
_entity_poly.entity_id
_entity_poly.type
_entity_poly.pdbx_seq_one_letter_code
_entity_poly.pdbx_strand_id
1 'polypeptide(L)'
;MPEYTIIYFNVRGRCEAARILLADQGLEWKEEIVTFDTWLQGDLKAKAVFGQLPGFKDGDLTLYQSNAILRHLARKHGKFFVVQFFFLFPTSSLWLFFLFFYFFVVVRTPGFNLIIFVFLGLYGKEPNDQSCIDMMNDGVEDLRIKYLQLIYKNYEEGKDDYIKNLSADLKHFESFLSQNNNGKGFLVGNEVWFGQ
;
A
#
# COMPACT_ATOMS: atom_id res chain seq x y z
N MET A 1 4.82 25.99 8.21
CA MET A 1 4.52 25.57 6.82
C MET A 1 4.72 24.07 6.75
N PRO A 2 3.91 23.30 6.00
CA PRO A 2 4.03 21.85 5.98
C PRO A 2 5.42 21.44 5.49
N GLU A 3 6.10 20.57 6.23
CA GLU A 3 7.44 20.08 5.89
C GLU A 3 7.41 19.18 4.64
N TYR A 4 6.26 18.53 4.41
CA TYR A 4 6.04 17.59 3.33
C TYR A 4 5.12 18.14 2.25
N THR A 5 5.40 17.78 0.99
CA THR A 5 4.48 17.99 -0.13
C THR A 5 4.27 16.69 -0.88
N ILE A 6 3.02 16.30 -1.06
CA ILE A 6 2.61 15.19 -1.92
C ILE A 6 2.18 15.75 -3.28
N ILE A 7 2.72 15.18 -4.36
CA ILE A 7 2.36 15.52 -5.74
C ILE A 7 1.66 14.30 -6.34
N TYR A 8 0.33 14.37 -6.46
CA TYR A 8 -0.44 13.25 -6.96
C TYR A 8 -1.78 13.66 -7.58
N PHE A 9 -2.42 12.71 -8.26
CA PHE A 9 -3.79 12.87 -8.72
C PHE A 9 -4.77 12.96 -7.54
N ASN A 10 -5.95 13.55 -7.78
CA ASN A 10 -7.04 13.62 -6.80
C ASN A 10 -7.75 12.26 -6.62
N VAL A 11 -6.98 11.24 -6.30
CA VAL A 11 -7.43 9.88 -5.97
C VAL A 11 -6.54 9.33 -4.85
N ARG A 12 -7.00 8.29 -4.17
CA ARG A 12 -6.20 7.57 -3.16
C ARG A 12 -4.98 6.93 -3.80
N GLY A 13 -5.23 6.00 -4.73
CA GLY A 13 -4.22 5.37 -5.58
C GLY A 13 -2.97 4.90 -4.83
N ARG A 14 -1.80 5.07 -5.44
CA ARG A 14 -0.51 4.64 -4.89
C ARG A 14 0.02 5.54 -3.76
N CYS A 15 -0.57 6.73 -3.58
CA CYS A 15 -0.09 7.70 -2.60
C CYS A 15 -0.80 7.62 -1.25
N GLU A 16 -1.90 6.87 -1.17
CA GLU A 16 -2.72 6.78 0.05
C GLU A 16 -1.94 6.26 1.25
N ALA A 17 -1.05 5.28 1.03
CA ALA A 17 -0.20 4.73 2.06
C ALA A 17 0.66 5.81 2.75
N ALA A 18 1.20 6.74 1.97
CA ALA A 18 2.00 7.85 2.50
C ALA A 18 1.12 8.85 3.28
N ARG A 19 -0.10 9.12 2.81
CA ARG A 19 -1.06 9.99 3.53
C ARG A 19 -1.43 9.40 4.88
N ILE A 20 -1.72 8.10 4.94
CA ILE A 20 -2.06 7.42 6.20
C ILE A 20 -0.86 7.45 7.15
N LEU A 21 0.36 7.21 6.67
CA LEU A 21 1.56 7.30 7.50
C LEU A 21 1.75 8.68 8.14
N LEU A 22 1.59 9.73 7.34
CA LEU A 22 1.72 11.10 7.84
C LEU A 22 0.60 11.41 8.84
N ALA A 23 -0.65 11.04 8.53
CA ALA A 23 -1.79 11.24 9.40
C ALA A 23 -1.68 10.48 10.73
N ASP A 24 -1.23 9.22 10.71
CA ASP A 24 -0.98 8.38 11.90
C ASP A 24 0.06 9.00 12.85
N GLN A 25 0.95 9.83 12.31
CA GLN A 25 1.97 10.54 13.07
C GLN A 25 1.56 11.98 13.42
N GLY A 26 0.34 12.39 13.06
CA GLY A 26 -0.14 13.76 13.24
C GLY A 26 0.66 14.79 12.42
N LEU A 27 1.35 14.36 11.37
CA LEU A 27 2.15 15.22 10.50
C LEU A 27 1.26 15.88 9.45
N GLU A 28 1.45 17.18 9.26
CA GLU A 28 0.79 17.92 8.20
C GLU A 28 1.60 17.87 6.89
N TRP A 29 0.89 17.86 5.77
CA TRP A 29 1.49 17.94 4.43
C TRP A 29 0.67 18.85 3.52
N LYS A 30 1.33 19.34 2.48
CA LYS A 30 0.69 20.04 1.36
C LYS A 30 0.37 19.06 0.24
N GLU A 31 -0.78 19.21 -0.41
CA GLU A 31 -1.12 18.48 -1.64
C GLU A 31 -0.95 19.39 -2.86
N GLU A 32 -0.13 18.96 -3.82
CA GLU A 32 -0.06 19.51 -5.17
C GLU A 32 -0.84 18.59 -6.10
N ILE A 33 -2.13 18.91 -6.27
CA ILE A 33 -3.06 18.10 -7.04
C ILE A 33 -2.75 18.22 -8.53
N VAL A 34 -2.49 17.07 -9.15
CA VAL A 34 -2.26 16.94 -10.59
C VAL A 34 -3.58 16.58 -11.28
N THR A 35 -3.99 17.37 -12.26
CA THR A 35 -5.13 17.06 -13.13
C THR A 35 -4.69 16.26 -14.34
N PHE A 36 -5.61 15.56 -15.00
CA PHE A 36 -5.28 14.84 -16.24
C PHE A 36 -4.77 15.78 -17.33
N ASP A 37 -5.33 16.98 -17.47
CA ASP A 37 -4.89 17.95 -18.47
C ASP A 37 -3.45 18.41 -18.23
N THR A 38 -3.12 18.75 -16.98
CA THR A 38 -1.74 19.15 -16.60
C THR A 38 -0.75 17.99 -16.71
N TRP A 39 -1.21 16.75 -16.48
CA TRP A 39 -0.40 15.57 -16.70
C TRP A 39 -0.11 15.31 -18.19
N LEU A 40 -1.11 15.51 -19.06
CA LEU A 40 -0.99 15.31 -20.50
C LEU A 40 -0.10 16.36 -21.18
N GLN A 41 0.04 17.55 -20.61
CA GLN A 41 1.01 18.57 -21.06
C GLN A 41 2.47 18.08 -20.97
N GLY A 42 2.75 17.10 -20.10
CA GLY A 42 4.03 16.39 -20.08
C GLY A 42 5.15 17.06 -19.29
N ASP A 43 5.05 18.34 -18.93
CA ASP A 43 6.10 19.04 -18.17
C ASP A 43 6.42 18.37 -16.82
N LEU A 44 5.39 17.95 -16.08
CA LEU A 44 5.57 17.23 -14.82
C LEU A 44 6.15 15.83 -15.04
N LYS A 45 5.76 15.17 -16.14
CA LYS A 45 6.28 13.87 -16.53
C LYS A 45 7.77 13.94 -16.91
N ALA A 46 8.19 15.02 -17.57
CA ALA A 46 9.59 15.26 -17.89
C ALA A 46 10.43 15.58 -16.65
N LYS A 47 9.86 16.26 -15.65
CA LYS A 47 10.52 16.55 -14.37
C LYS A 47 10.62 15.33 -13.46
N ALA A 48 9.64 14.42 -13.51
CA ALA A 48 9.69 13.19 -12.75
C ALA A 48 10.77 12.26 -13.30
N VAL A 49 11.69 11.82 -12.46
CA VAL A 49 12.88 11.02 -12.86
C VAL A 49 12.51 9.80 -13.71
N PHE A 50 11.36 9.18 -13.44
CA PHE A 50 10.86 8.01 -14.20
C PHE A 50 9.58 8.30 -15.00
N GLY A 51 9.18 9.56 -15.13
CA GLY A 51 7.92 9.93 -15.80
C GLY A 51 6.68 9.35 -15.12
N GLN A 52 6.73 9.15 -13.81
CA GLN A 52 5.69 8.51 -13.01
C GLN A 52 5.44 9.28 -11.71
N LEU A 53 4.20 9.16 -11.22
CA LEU A 53 3.75 9.64 -9.92
C LEU A 53 3.36 8.43 -9.04
N PRO A 54 3.40 8.53 -7.71
CA PRO A 54 3.49 9.75 -6.90
C PRO A 54 4.86 10.40 -6.83
N GLY A 55 4.86 11.71 -6.64
CA GLY A 55 6.00 12.52 -6.24
C GLY A 55 5.84 12.99 -4.79
N PHE A 56 6.96 13.19 -4.11
CA PHE A 56 7.00 13.61 -2.70
C PHE A 56 8.18 14.54 -2.47
N LYS A 57 7.97 15.61 -1.69
CA LYS A 57 9.03 16.54 -1.29
C LYS A 57 9.18 16.54 0.23
N ASP A 58 10.42 16.51 0.68
CA ASP A 58 10.86 16.66 2.07
C ASP A 58 12.04 17.66 2.08
N GLY A 59 11.73 18.95 2.29
CA GLY A 59 12.70 20.02 2.08
C GLY A 59 13.24 20.04 0.63
N ASP A 60 14.56 19.92 0.49
CA ASP A 60 15.25 19.89 -0.82
C ASP A 60 15.18 18.52 -1.50
N LEU A 61 14.80 17.46 -0.77
CA LEU A 61 14.69 16.12 -1.32
C LEU A 61 13.37 15.97 -2.08
N THR A 62 13.46 15.58 -3.35
CA THR A 62 12.30 15.16 -4.15
C THR A 62 12.42 13.69 -4.50
N LEU A 63 11.41 12.90 -4.13
CA LEU A 63 11.31 11.49 -4.41
C LEU A 63 10.16 11.20 -5.38
N TYR A 64 10.36 10.18 -6.19
CA TYR A 64 9.33 9.54 -7.01
C TYR A 64 9.36 8.04 -6.72
N GLN A 65 8.27 7.32 -7.02
CA GLN A 65 7.98 5.93 -6.61
C GLN A 65 7.42 5.80 -5.20
N SER A 66 6.21 5.25 -5.09
CA SER A 66 5.49 5.10 -3.80
C SER A 66 6.31 4.34 -2.76
N ASN A 67 6.96 3.23 -3.12
CA ASN A 67 7.70 2.42 -2.15
C ASN A 67 8.96 3.13 -1.64
N ALA A 68 9.62 3.94 -2.48
CA ALA A 68 10.75 4.76 -2.04
C ALA A 68 10.30 5.83 -1.03
N ILE A 69 9.14 6.45 -1.27
CA ILE A 69 8.52 7.43 -0.36
C ILE A 69 8.17 6.78 0.98
N LEU A 70 7.52 5.61 0.96
CA LEU A 70 7.16 4.87 2.18
C LEU A 70 8.39 4.51 3.00
N ARG A 71 9.44 3.98 2.36
CA ARG A 71 10.73 3.67 3.01
C ARG A 71 11.41 4.91 3.60
N HIS A 72 11.36 6.04 2.90
CA HIS A 72 11.91 7.30 3.38
C HIS A 72 11.19 7.78 4.65
N LEU A 73 9.86 7.83 4.61
CA LEU A 73 9.03 8.19 5.77
C LEU A 73 9.28 7.23 6.95
N ALA A 74 9.42 5.94 6.65
CA ALA A 74 9.63 4.94 7.67
C ALA A 74 11.01 5.01 8.32
N ARG A 75 12.06 5.33 7.56
CA ARG A 75 13.39 5.60 8.12
C ARG A 75 13.41 6.87 8.96
N LYS A 76 12.73 7.93 8.50
CA LYS A 76 12.71 9.23 9.19
C LYS A 76 11.97 9.16 10.53
N HIS A 77 10.88 8.39 10.59
CA HIS A 77 9.96 8.38 11.73
C HIS A 77 9.86 7.04 12.47
N GLY A 78 10.58 6.02 12.04
CA GLY A 78 10.60 4.69 12.66
C GLY A 78 9.34 3.85 12.45
N LYS A 79 8.35 4.32 11.68
CA LYS A 79 7.10 3.59 11.39
C LYS A 79 7.00 3.22 9.91
N PHE A 80 6.83 1.94 9.61
CA PHE A 80 6.64 1.44 8.26
C PHE A 80 5.20 1.04 7.99
N PHE A 81 4.76 1.23 6.75
CA PHE A 81 3.40 0.91 6.32
C PHE A 81 3.45 -0.22 5.31
N VAL A 82 2.81 -1.34 5.63
CA VAL A 82 2.50 -2.38 4.65
C VAL A 82 1.03 -2.22 4.30
N VAL A 83 0.73 -1.72 3.09
CA VAL A 83 -0.64 -1.76 2.56
C VAL A 83 -0.94 -3.22 2.24
N GLN A 84 -1.91 -3.86 2.87
CA GLN A 84 -2.37 -5.18 2.46
C GLN A 84 -3.71 -5.02 1.70
N PHE A 85 -3.70 -5.50 0.46
CA PHE A 85 -4.77 -5.67 -0.55
C PHE A 85 -6.14 -5.00 -0.52
N PHE A 86 -6.52 -4.66 -1.76
CA PHE A 86 -7.84 -4.34 -2.27
C PHE A 86 -8.49 -5.61 -2.80
N PHE A 87 -9.69 -5.92 -2.35
CA PHE A 87 -10.56 -6.88 -3.05
C PHE A 87 -11.88 -6.19 -3.40
N LEU A 88 -12.18 -6.04 -4.68
CA LEU A 88 -13.54 -5.81 -5.18
C LEU A 88 -14.28 -7.15 -5.11
N PHE A 89 -15.24 -7.24 -4.20
CA PHE A 89 -16.22 -8.32 -4.21
C PHE A 89 -17.60 -7.77 -4.61
N PRO A 90 -18.38 -8.54 -5.39
CA PRO A 90 -19.80 -8.27 -5.55
C PRO A 90 -20.49 -8.35 -4.17
N THR A 91 -21.50 -7.51 -3.97
CA THR A 91 -22.23 -7.36 -2.70
C THR A 91 -22.88 -8.63 -2.13
N SER A 92 -22.94 -9.72 -2.90
CA SER A 92 -23.59 -10.99 -2.53
C SER A 92 -22.73 -11.96 -1.71
N SER A 93 -21.42 -11.73 -1.56
CA SER A 93 -20.48 -12.71 -0.95
C SER A 93 -20.14 -12.44 0.52
N LEU A 94 -21.00 -11.73 1.26
CA LEU A 94 -20.70 -11.15 2.59
C LEU A 94 -20.38 -12.14 3.72
N TRP A 95 -20.73 -13.43 3.60
CA TRP A 95 -20.78 -14.35 4.74
C TRP A 95 -19.43 -14.95 5.18
N LEU A 96 -18.37 -14.84 4.37
CA LEU A 96 -17.04 -15.41 4.69
C LEU A 96 -16.13 -14.48 5.51
N PHE A 97 -16.54 -13.23 5.78
CA PHE A 97 -15.64 -12.18 6.27
C PHE A 97 -15.57 -11.97 7.78
N PHE A 98 -16.34 -12.71 8.58
CA PHE A 98 -16.41 -12.50 10.04
C PHE A 98 -15.30 -13.17 10.86
N LEU A 99 -14.31 -13.82 10.22
CA LEU A 99 -13.38 -14.71 10.93
C LEU A 99 -11.97 -14.17 11.20
N PHE A 100 -11.61 -12.97 10.75
CA PHE A 100 -10.30 -12.36 11.08
C PHE A 100 -10.47 -10.95 11.62
N PHE A 101 -9.91 -10.71 12.79
CA PHE A 101 -10.24 -9.60 13.69
C PHE A 101 -9.46 -8.29 13.42
N TYR A 102 -10.14 -7.19 13.76
CA TYR A 102 -9.70 -5.82 14.08
C TYR A 102 -9.14 -4.91 12.96
N PHE A 103 -9.85 -3.78 12.77
CA PHE A 103 -9.63 -2.65 11.85
C PHE A 103 -10.01 -2.84 10.39
N PHE A 104 -11.32 -2.79 10.13
CA PHE A 104 -11.89 -2.65 8.80
C PHE A 104 -12.33 -1.19 8.56
N VAL A 105 -11.88 -0.59 7.46
CA VAL A 105 -12.62 0.54 6.84
C VAL A 105 -13.40 -0.04 5.68
N VAL A 106 -14.73 -0.14 5.85
CA VAL A 106 -15.64 -0.56 4.77
C VAL A 106 -16.12 0.69 4.05
N VAL A 107 -15.73 0.87 2.79
CA VAL A 107 -16.34 1.90 1.91
C VAL A 107 -17.41 1.22 1.07
N ARG A 108 -18.67 1.64 1.24
CA ARG A 108 -19.79 1.14 0.45
C ARG A 108 -19.96 1.99 -0.80
N THR A 109 -19.90 1.34 -1.96
CA THR A 109 -20.32 1.89 -3.25
C THR A 109 -21.44 1.02 -3.83
N PRO A 110 -22.38 1.56 -4.63
CA PRO A 110 -23.41 0.73 -5.25
C PRO A 110 -22.78 -0.40 -6.07
N GLY A 111 -23.02 -1.66 -5.68
CA GLY A 111 -22.56 -2.88 -6.37
C GLY A 111 -21.29 -3.54 -5.83
N PHE A 112 -20.51 -2.89 -4.96
CA PHE A 112 -19.25 -3.43 -4.44
C PHE A 112 -19.01 -3.06 -2.96
N ASN A 113 -18.42 -3.98 -2.20
CA ASN A 113 -17.85 -3.68 -0.89
C ASN A 113 -16.34 -3.52 -1.01
N LEU A 114 -15.81 -2.38 -0.53
CA LEU A 114 -14.37 -2.18 -0.37
C LEU A 114 -13.98 -2.57 1.06
N ILE A 115 -13.02 -3.48 1.20
CA ILE A 115 -12.37 -3.78 2.48
C ILE A 115 -10.90 -3.41 2.34
N ILE A 116 -10.41 -2.54 3.23
CA ILE A 116 -9.02 -2.09 3.28
C ILE A 116 -8.36 -2.83 4.45
N PHE A 117 -7.29 -3.61 4.19
CA PHE A 117 -6.43 -4.13 5.24
C PHE A 117 -5.21 -3.19 5.39
N VAL A 118 -5.17 -2.45 6.49
CA VAL A 118 -4.05 -1.56 6.81
C VAL A 118 -3.23 -2.22 7.92
N PHE A 119 -1.99 -2.61 7.64
CA PHE A 119 -1.03 -3.00 8.68
C PHE A 119 -0.07 -1.83 8.90
N LEU A 120 -0.34 -1.06 9.96
CA LEU A 120 0.57 -0.06 10.49
C LEU A 120 1.61 -0.76 11.38
N GLY A 121 2.90 -0.50 11.10
CA GLY A 121 4.00 -1.25 11.68
C GLY A 121 5.20 -0.39 12.09
N LEU A 122 6.12 -0.97 12.87
CA LEU A 122 7.44 -0.36 13.07
C LEU A 122 8.35 -0.72 11.89
N TYR A 123 9.17 0.21 11.42
CA TYR A 123 10.24 -0.18 10.49
C TYR A 123 11.29 -0.93 11.32
N GLY A 124 11.66 -2.14 10.90
CA GLY A 124 12.55 -3.03 11.67
C GLY A 124 13.78 -2.29 12.21
N LYS A 125 14.23 -2.66 13.41
CA LYS A 125 15.36 -1.98 14.08
C LYS A 125 16.70 -2.36 13.43
N GLU A 126 16.80 -3.60 12.96
CA GLU A 126 18.00 -4.13 12.31
C GLU A 126 17.91 -4.07 10.77
N PRO A 127 19.03 -3.90 10.05
CA PRO A 127 19.03 -3.85 8.58
C PRO A 127 18.41 -5.08 7.90
N ASN A 128 18.57 -6.26 8.48
CA ASN A 128 17.98 -7.49 7.97
C ASN A 128 16.45 -7.46 8.08
N ASP A 129 15.92 -6.94 9.19
CA ASP A 129 14.49 -6.82 9.41
C ASP A 129 13.86 -5.85 8.42
N GLN A 130 14.49 -4.70 8.21
CA GLN A 130 14.07 -3.71 7.21
C GLN A 130 14.04 -4.31 5.80
N SER A 131 15.05 -5.11 5.45
CA SER A 131 15.13 -5.77 4.14
C SER A 131 14.00 -6.80 3.95
N CYS A 132 13.68 -7.57 4.99
CA CYS A 132 12.54 -8.51 4.96
C CYS A 132 11.20 -7.78 4.79
N ILE A 133 11.00 -6.68 5.51
CA ILE A 133 9.80 -5.83 5.38
C ILE A 133 9.70 -5.25 3.97
N ASP A 134 10.82 -4.77 3.43
CA ASP A 134 10.88 -4.19 2.09
C ASP A 134 10.54 -5.22 1.01
N MET A 135 11.05 -6.44 1.11
CA MET A 135 10.74 -7.56 0.22
C MET A 135 9.26 -7.92 0.27
N MET A 136 8.67 -7.98 1.47
CA MET A 136 7.25 -8.30 1.64
C MET A 136 6.35 -7.22 1.08
N ASN A 137 6.70 -5.95 1.27
CA ASN A 137 5.99 -4.82 0.67
C ASN A 137 6.04 -4.85 -0.86
N ASP A 138 7.20 -5.18 -1.45
CA ASP A 138 7.33 -5.32 -2.90
C ASP A 138 6.54 -6.52 -3.44
N GLY A 139 6.53 -7.65 -2.73
CA GLY A 139 5.66 -8.78 -3.08
C GLY A 139 4.17 -8.41 -3.04
N VAL A 140 3.77 -7.55 -2.10
CA VAL A 140 2.38 -7.06 -2.06
C VAL A 140 2.06 -6.16 -3.25
N GLU A 141 3.00 -5.32 -3.66
CA GLU A 141 2.89 -4.49 -4.86
C GLU A 141 2.71 -5.34 -6.12
N ASP A 142 3.42 -6.47 -6.25
CA ASP A 142 3.30 -7.37 -7.40
C ASP A 142 1.88 -7.94 -7.54
N LEU A 143 1.30 -8.41 -6.44
CA LEU A 143 -0.09 -8.87 -6.42
C LEU A 143 -1.06 -7.73 -6.74
N ARG A 144 -0.78 -6.50 -6.27
CA ARG A 144 -1.61 -5.33 -6.61
C ARG A 144 -1.57 -5.03 -8.10
N ILE A 145 -0.41 -5.18 -8.74
CA ILE A 145 -0.26 -4.99 -10.18
C ILE A 145 -1.06 -6.04 -10.95
N LYS A 146 -0.99 -7.33 -10.57
CA LYS A 146 -1.82 -8.39 -11.18
C LYS A 146 -3.31 -8.07 -11.07
N TYR A 147 -3.74 -7.63 -9.90
CA TYR A 147 -5.13 -7.24 -9.65
C TYR A 147 -5.58 -6.03 -10.50
N LEU A 148 -4.76 -4.99 -10.56
CA LEU A 148 -5.06 -3.80 -11.38
C LEU A 148 -5.14 -4.18 -12.87
N GLN A 149 -4.26 -5.06 -13.36
CA GLN A 149 -4.33 -5.55 -14.74
C GLN A 149 -5.64 -6.30 -14.99
N LEU A 150 -6.08 -7.16 -14.06
CA LEU A 150 -7.36 -7.84 -14.15
C LEU A 150 -8.51 -6.83 -14.27
N ILE A 151 -8.66 -5.93 -13.30
CA ILE A 151 -9.80 -4.99 -13.24
C ILE A 151 -9.88 -4.11 -14.48
N TYR A 152 -8.76 -3.58 -14.97
CA TYR A 152 -8.77 -2.61 -16.06
C TYR A 152 -8.68 -3.21 -17.46
N LYS A 153 -8.23 -4.47 -17.60
CA LYS A 153 -7.98 -5.06 -18.93
C LYS A 153 -8.76 -6.34 -19.21
N ASN A 154 -8.99 -7.19 -18.21
CA ASN A 154 -9.46 -8.55 -18.46
C ASN A 154 -10.43 -9.08 -17.39
N TYR A 155 -11.29 -8.22 -16.86
CA TYR A 155 -12.10 -8.57 -15.69
C TYR A 155 -13.05 -9.73 -15.97
N GLU A 156 -13.82 -9.65 -17.06
CA GLU A 156 -14.89 -10.64 -17.32
C GLU A 156 -14.36 -12.04 -17.58
N GLU A 157 -13.25 -12.15 -18.33
CA GLU A 157 -12.68 -13.45 -18.71
C GLU A 157 -11.65 -13.95 -17.67
N GLY A 158 -10.98 -13.06 -16.96
CA GLY A 158 -9.85 -13.41 -16.08
C GLY A 158 -10.18 -13.59 -14.60
N LYS A 159 -11.38 -13.19 -14.14
CA LYS A 159 -11.69 -13.16 -12.69
C LYS A 159 -11.67 -14.54 -12.04
N ASP A 160 -12.17 -15.56 -12.71
CA ASP A 160 -12.26 -16.92 -12.15
C ASP A 160 -10.88 -17.55 -12.00
N ASP A 161 -10.02 -17.40 -13.02
CA ASP A 161 -8.63 -17.85 -12.97
C ASP A 161 -7.82 -17.08 -11.93
N TYR A 162 -8.03 -15.77 -11.79
CA TYR A 162 -7.39 -14.97 -10.75
C TYR A 162 -7.76 -15.47 -9.35
N ILE A 163 -9.05 -15.70 -9.08
CA ILE A 163 -9.53 -16.21 -7.78
C ILE A 163 -8.94 -17.59 -7.50
N LYS A 164 -8.89 -18.47 -8.50
CA LYS A 164 -8.31 -19.82 -8.37
C LYS A 164 -6.83 -19.77 -8.00
N ASN A 165 -6.06 -18.89 -8.65
CA ASN A 165 -4.61 -18.77 -8.45
C ASN A 165 -4.22 -17.95 -7.22
N LEU A 166 -5.12 -17.09 -6.72
CA LEU A 166 -4.87 -16.22 -5.58
C LEU A 166 -4.37 -16.97 -4.34
N SER A 167 -4.94 -18.16 -4.06
CA SER A 167 -4.50 -19.00 -2.94
C SER A 167 -3.03 -19.43 -3.05
N ALA A 168 -2.57 -19.78 -4.25
CA ALA A 168 -1.18 -20.16 -4.49
C ALA A 168 -0.25 -18.95 -4.34
N ASP A 169 -0.67 -17.79 -4.85
CA ASP A 169 0.05 -16.52 -4.72
C ASP A 169 0.20 -16.10 -3.24
N LEU A 170 -0.87 -16.23 -2.44
CA LEU A 170 -0.86 -15.91 -1.00
C LEU A 170 -0.02 -16.89 -0.16
N LYS A 171 0.12 -18.13 -0.61
CA LYS A 171 0.89 -19.17 0.09
C LYS A 171 2.36 -18.77 0.29
N HIS A 172 2.92 -17.95 -0.59
CA HIS A 172 4.28 -17.42 -0.42
C HIS A 172 4.41 -16.56 0.84
N PHE A 173 3.43 -15.72 1.12
CA PHE A 173 3.38 -14.88 2.32
C PHE A 173 3.13 -15.72 3.57
N GLU A 174 2.19 -16.66 3.52
CA GLU A 174 1.92 -17.58 4.63
C GLU A 174 3.14 -18.43 4.99
N SER A 175 3.86 -18.92 3.97
CA SER A 175 5.09 -19.70 4.14
C SER A 175 6.21 -18.86 4.75
N PHE A 176 6.27 -17.57 4.45
CA PHE A 176 7.25 -16.66 5.06
C PHE A 176 6.87 -16.32 6.51
N LEU A 177 5.61 -15.97 6.76
CA LEU A 177 5.09 -15.66 8.10
C LEU A 177 5.21 -16.85 9.06
N SER A 178 5.00 -18.08 8.57
CA SER A 178 5.11 -19.28 9.39
C SER A 178 6.54 -19.57 9.88
N GLN A 179 7.56 -19.02 9.22
CA GLN A 179 8.96 -19.18 9.64
C GLN A 179 9.30 -18.37 10.89
N ASN A 180 8.57 -17.28 11.17
CA ASN A 180 8.80 -16.50 12.37
C ASN A 180 7.96 -17.02 13.55
N ASN A 181 8.64 -17.52 14.59
CA ASN A 181 8.02 -18.03 15.81
C ASN A 181 6.87 -19.03 15.56
N ASN A 182 7.06 -19.97 14.63
CA ASN A 182 6.07 -20.98 14.21
C ASN A 182 4.71 -20.36 13.79
N GLY A 183 4.73 -19.22 13.11
CA GLY A 183 3.53 -18.50 12.67
C GLY A 183 2.77 -17.78 13.79
N LYS A 184 3.34 -17.70 14.99
CA LYS A 184 2.81 -16.93 16.12
C LYS A 184 3.54 -15.59 16.32
N GLY A 185 4.58 -15.34 15.54
CA GLY A 185 5.29 -14.07 15.49
C GLY A 185 4.67 -13.14 14.44
N PHE A 186 5.25 -11.96 14.30
CA PHE A 186 4.86 -11.01 13.26
C PHE A 186 5.70 -11.19 12.00
N LEU A 187 5.62 -10.26 11.03
CA LEU A 187 6.43 -10.32 9.83
C LEU A 187 7.93 -10.42 10.15
N VAL A 188 8.37 -9.67 11.17
CA VAL A 188 9.71 -9.77 11.75
C VAL A 188 9.63 -9.60 13.28
N GLY A 189 10.50 -10.28 14.04
CA GLY A 189 10.60 -10.10 15.50
C GLY A 189 9.39 -10.52 16.34
N ASN A 190 9.38 -10.10 17.61
CA ASN A 190 8.43 -10.51 18.67
C ASN A 190 7.49 -9.39 19.16
N GLU A 191 7.70 -8.14 18.76
CA GLU A 191 6.90 -6.99 19.25
C GLU A 191 5.59 -6.85 18.47
N VAL A 192 4.52 -6.44 19.16
CA VAL A 192 3.20 -6.18 18.56
C VAL A 192 3.25 -4.89 17.74
N TRP A 193 2.79 -5.00 16.50
CA TRP A 193 2.76 -3.95 15.49
C TRP A 193 1.48 -3.16 15.69
N PHE A 194 1.40 -2.39 16.77
CA PHE A 194 0.29 -1.49 17.06
C PHE A 194 0.79 -0.05 17.18
N GLY A 195 0.18 0.82 16.38
CA GLY A 195 0.08 2.24 16.71
C GLY A 195 -0.76 2.39 17.97
N GLN A 196 -0.22 3.09 18.96
CA GLN A 196 -0.99 3.65 20.08
C GLN A 196 -1.88 4.79 19.59
#